data_AF-A0AAU0K8M4-F1
#
_entry.id   AF-A0AAU0K8M4-F1
#
_cell.length_a   1.000
_cell.length_b   1.000
_cell.length_c   1.000
_cell.angle_alpha   90.00
_cell.angle_beta   90.00
_cell.angle_gamma   90.00
#
_symmetry.space_group_name_H-M   'P 1'
#
loop_
_entity.id
_entity.type
_entity.pdbx_description
1 polymer ?
#
loop_
_entity_poly.entity_id
_entity_poly.type
_entity_poly.pdbx_seq_one_letter_code
_entity_poly.pdbx_strand_id
1 'polypeptide(L)'
;MPGKKILLIDGHGIAFRAFYAIPELNAPDGTPTNALVGFFNMFAKVRHDRRPDEIYAAFDMKEPTFRHQLYPEYKATRRPTPEEFKIQVPLLHEMLPLLGVHIMERPSVEADDLIGSAAVQFASRGDEVLILTSDKDIMQVLRPGVKILRPGKGVSSFEEYDVPHFTEKYGFPPDTMVDYLALMGDSIDNIPGVPGVGEKTASKLLQSYGSIEGILEHAGELKLALQKKMSEHGAQAVANRKLTRLKCDEDLSEFISKEAAVDLEAFGAFCARLGMKKAAESFGAAAEKKKSPAGNPPAEAARPSPVSTGDDFGEAVPPAAAIPLDTILCAPRIALDLEESGAPVPYTIKEETLQSRRVILAAPTAAGGRARWLNWRRVWTNCWTTGSSVSTPRRCVT
;
A
#
# COMPACT_ATOMS: atom_id res chain seq x y z
N MET A 1 6.45 4.78 -20.87
CA MET A 1 6.37 3.48 -20.16
C MET A 1 5.05 3.45 -19.40
N PRO A 2 4.50 2.32 -18.95
CA PRO A 2 3.46 2.37 -17.91
C PRO A 2 4.01 3.10 -16.67
N GLY A 3 3.15 3.82 -15.95
CA GLY A 3 3.53 4.48 -14.70
C GLY A 3 3.91 3.46 -13.62
N LYS A 4 4.71 3.90 -12.66
CA LYS A 4 5.09 3.16 -11.46
C LYS A 4 3.96 3.18 -10.43
N LYS A 5 4.00 2.26 -9.48
CA LYS A 5 3.17 2.25 -8.27
C LYS A 5 3.96 2.85 -7.11
N ILE A 6 3.49 3.97 -6.58
CA ILE A 6 4.13 4.71 -5.51
C ILE A 6 3.33 4.53 -4.22
N LEU A 7 3.98 4.09 -3.14
CA LEU A 7 3.40 4.10 -1.80
C LEU A 7 3.95 5.29 -1.01
N LEU A 8 3.08 6.23 -0.64
CA LEU A 8 3.38 7.30 0.30
C LEU A 8 2.85 6.91 1.69
N ILE A 9 3.64 7.12 2.73
CA ILE A 9 3.27 6.75 4.10
C ILE A 9 3.36 7.99 5.00
N ASP A 10 2.29 8.25 5.72
CA ASP A 10 2.26 9.16 6.87
C ASP A 10 3.00 8.48 8.04
N GLY A 11 4.29 8.82 8.19
CA GLY A 11 5.19 8.17 9.12
C GLY A 11 4.76 8.36 10.58
N HIS A 12 4.48 9.61 10.96
CA HIS A 12 4.07 9.96 12.32
C HIS A 12 2.67 9.46 12.66
N GLY A 13 1.66 9.68 11.80
CA GLY A 13 0.27 9.30 12.06
C GLY A 13 0.05 7.78 12.06
N ILE A 14 0.73 7.03 11.20
CA ILE A 14 0.69 5.55 11.22
C ILE A 14 1.43 4.99 12.45
N ALA A 15 2.56 5.58 12.85
CA ALA A 15 3.27 5.18 14.06
C ALA A 15 2.45 5.50 15.32
N PHE A 16 1.86 6.69 15.41
CA PHE A 16 1.05 7.12 16.54
C PHE A 16 -0.23 6.27 16.65
N ARG A 17 -0.82 5.88 15.52
CA ARG A 17 -1.89 4.88 15.51
C ARG A 17 -1.40 3.54 16.07
N ALA A 18 -0.26 3.03 15.59
CA ALA A 18 0.30 1.77 16.02
C ALA A 18 0.54 1.72 17.55
N PHE A 19 1.03 2.82 18.13
CA PHE A 19 1.27 2.97 19.56
C PHE A 19 0.02 2.70 20.41
N TYR A 20 -1.15 3.22 20.02
CA TYR A 20 -2.41 2.99 20.75
C TYR A 20 -3.19 1.73 20.30
N ALA A 21 -2.89 1.20 19.12
CA ALA A 21 -3.56 0.01 18.58
C ALA A 21 -2.92 -1.31 19.06
N ILE A 22 -1.65 -1.29 19.45
CA ILE A 22 -0.89 -2.44 19.94
C ILE A 22 -0.63 -2.27 21.44
N PRO A 23 -0.90 -3.29 22.29
CA PRO A 23 -0.52 -3.27 23.70
C PRO A 23 0.96 -2.96 23.90
N GLU A 24 1.34 -2.51 25.10
CA GLU A 24 2.74 -2.25 25.42
C GLU A 24 3.61 -3.49 25.15
N LEU A 25 4.69 -3.27 24.41
CA LEU A 25 5.68 -4.27 24.01
C LEU A 25 7.05 -3.63 24.14
N ASN A 26 8.00 -4.37 24.71
CA ASN A 26 9.37 -3.90 24.93
C ASN A 26 10.37 -4.87 24.30
N ALA A 27 11.47 -4.33 23.79
CA ALA A 27 12.66 -5.06 23.40
C ALA A 27 13.34 -5.71 24.63
N PRO A 28 14.29 -6.64 24.45
CA PRO A 28 14.98 -7.30 25.56
C PRO A 28 15.74 -6.36 26.51
N ASP A 29 16.12 -5.17 26.04
CA ASP A 29 16.78 -4.11 26.81
C ASP A 29 15.80 -3.17 27.55
N GLY A 30 14.49 -3.39 27.39
CA GLY A 30 13.42 -2.56 27.96
C GLY A 30 12.92 -1.44 27.04
N THR A 31 13.51 -1.23 25.86
CA THR A 31 13.07 -0.18 24.92
C THR A 31 11.64 -0.45 24.41
N PRO A 32 10.71 0.52 24.46
CA PRO A 32 9.37 0.36 23.87
C PRO A 32 9.42 0.06 22.37
N THR A 33 8.54 -0.82 21.89
CA THR A 33 8.49 -1.30 20.49
C THR A 33 7.08 -1.48 19.93
N ASN A 34 6.02 -1.18 20.70
CA ASN A 34 4.62 -1.35 20.27
C ASN A 34 4.25 -0.54 19.01
N ALA A 35 4.70 0.72 18.91
CA ALA A 35 4.51 1.56 17.74
C ALA A 35 5.29 1.02 16.54
N LEU A 36 6.56 0.65 16.75
CA LEU A 36 7.43 0.10 15.70
C LEU A 36 6.88 -1.20 15.12
N VAL A 37 6.44 -2.14 15.96
CA VAL A 37 5.84 -3.42 15.56
C VAL A 37 4.50 -3.20 14.85
N GLY A 38 3.63 -2.33 15.36
CA GLY A 38 2.35 -2.04 14.72
C GLY A 38 2.50 -1.33 13.37
N PHE A 39 3.45 -0.38 13.26
CA PHE A 39 3.81 0.27 12.01
C PHE A 39 4.30 -0.76 11.00
N PHE A 40 5.29 -1.57 11.38
CA PHE A 40 5.86 -2.59 10.51
C PHE A 40 4.80 -3.56 9.99
N ASN A 41 3.87 -4.01 10.85
CA ASN A 41 2.79 -4.90 10.43
C ASN A 41 1.86 -4.27 9.37
N MET A 42 1.50 -2.99 9.53
CA MET A 42 0.70 -2.27 8.53
C MET A 42 1.48 -2.08 7.22
N PHE A 43 2.73 -1.62 7.32
CA PHE A 43 3.63 -1.42 6.18
C PHE A 43 3.86 -2.72 5.39
N ALA A 44 4.26 -3.80 6.07
CA ALA A 44 4.55 -5.10 5.45
C ALA A 44 3.31 -5.66 4.73
N LYS A 45 2.13 -5.51 5.33
CA LYS A 45 0.87 -5.93 4.69
C LYS A 45 0.59 -5.12 3.43
N VAL A 46 0.66 -3.79 3.47
CA VAL A 46 0.42 -2.95 2.27
C VAL A 46 1.46 -3.23 1.19
N ARG A 47 2.75 -3.34 1.54
CA ARG A 47 3.83 -3.70 0.61
C ARG A 47 3.58 -5.05 -0.07
N HIS A 48 3.14 -6.07 0.69
CA HIS A 48 2.82 -7.39 0.15
C HIS A 48 1.57 -7.37 -0.76
N ASP A 49 0.48 -6.77 -0.29
CA ASP A 49 -0.82 -6.76 -0.97
C ASP A 49 -0.84 -5.88 -2.23
N ARG A 50 -0.04 -4.82 -2.26
CA ARG A 50 -0.09 -3.79 -3.32
C ARG A 50 1.14 -3.76 -4.22
N ARG A 51 2.28 -4.28 -3.75
CA ARG A 51 3.56 -4.37 -4.47
C ARG A 51 3.94 -3.05 -5.16
N PRO A 52 4.15 -1.97 -4.39
CA PRO A 52 4.64 -0.70 -4.93
C PRO A 52 6.07 -0.88 -5.48
N ASP A 53 6.38 -0.11 -6.53
CA ASP A 53 7.71 -0.04 -7.15
C ASP A 53 8.63 0.91 -6.37
N GLU A 54 8.08 1.98 -5.79
CA GLU A 54 8.79 2.94 -4.92
C GLU A 54 7.98 3.22 -3.66
N ILE A 55 8.67 3.50 -2.54
CA ILE A 55 8.04 3.78 -1.25
C ILE A 55 8.70 4.98 -0.58
N TYR A 56 7.88 5.93 -0.13
CA TYR A 56 8.29 7.12 0.60
C TYR A 56 7.52 7.19 1.93
N ALA A 57 8.17 7.60 3.01
CA ALA A 57 7.55 7.84 4.32
C ALA A 57 7.88 9.26 4.79
N ALA A 58 6.86 10.07 5.05
CA ALA A 58 7.01 11.45 5.49
C ALA A 58 6.96 11.57 7.02
N PHE A 59 7.83 12.40 7.58
CA PHE A 59 7.90 12.65 9.02
C PHE A 59 7.96 14.15 9.32
N ASP A 60 7.16 14.61 10.28
CA ASP A 60 7.22 15.97 10.81
C ASP A 60 8.54 16.24 11.54
N MET A 61 9.07 17.45 11.38
CA MET A 61 10.19 17.96 12.18
C MET A 61 9.68 18.87 13.31
N LYS A 62 10.56 19.37 14.18
CA LYS A 62 10.18 20.13 15.39
C LYS A 62 9.96 21.61 15.12
N GLU A 63 10.45 22.09 13.98
CA GLU A 63 10.48 23.49 13.60
C GLU A 63 9.07 24.02 13.29
N PRO A 64 8.73 25.24 13.74
CA PRO A 64 7.40 25.80 13.51
C PRO A 64 7.13 26.00 12.02
N THR A 65 5.95 25.56 11.59
CA THR A 65 5.51 25.60 10.20
C THR A 65 4.81 26.92 9.85
N PHE A 66 4.52 27.16 8.57
CA PHE A 66 3.80 28.37 8.14
C PHE A 66 2.43 28.54 8.83
N ARG A 67 1.78 27.43 9.24
CA ARG A 67 0.51 27.45 9.98
C ARG A 67 0.66 28.11 11.34
N HIS A 68 1.76 27.84 12.06
CA HIS A 68 2.09 28.48 13.34
C HIS A 68 2.38 29.99 13.19
N GLN A 69 2.91 30.42 12.05
CA GLN A 69 3.13 31.83 11.74
C GLN A 69 1.82 32.56 11.40
N LEU A 70 0.87 31.86 10.75
CA LEU A 70 -0.44 32.39 10.38
C LEU A 70 -1.41 32.42 11.57
N TYR A 71 -1.32 31.45 12.48
CA TYR A 71 -2.17 31.32 13.66
C TYR A 71 -1.35 30.77 14.84
N PRO A 72 -0.89 31.63 15.78
CA PRO A 72 0.00 31.22 16.87
C PRO A 72 -0.55 30.14 17.79
N GLU A 73 -1.88 30.06 17.94
CA GLU A 73 -2.56 29.07 18.77
C GLU A 73 -2.77 27.72 18.05
N TYR A 74 -2.33 27.57 16.79
CA TYR A 74 -2.37 26.33 16.03
C TYR A 74 -1.64 25.20 16.77
N LYS A 75 -2.26 24.03 16.90
CA LYS A 75 -1.77 22.85 17.64
C LYS A 75 -1.43 23.09 19.12
N ALA A 76 -1.66 24.29 19.68
CA ALA A 76 -1.24 24.67 21.04
C ALA A 76 -1.96 23.88 22.16
N THR A 77 -3.12 23.30 21.87
CA THR A 77 -3.89 22.45 22.80
C THR A 77 -3.61 20.95 22.63
N ARG A 78 -2.75 20.54 21.68
CA ARG A 78 -2.35 19.13 21.54
C ARG A 78 -1.68 18.65 22.82
N ARG A 79 -2.09 17.48 23.32
CA ARG A 79 -1.45 16.84 24.48
C ARG A 79 0.01 16.51 24.14
N PRO A 80 0.96 16.63 25.09
CA PRO A 80 2.34 16.22 24.87
C PRO A 80 2.42 14.78 24.38
N THR A 81 3.18 14.55 23.31
CA THR A 81 3.46 13.21 22.79
C THR A 81 4.16 12.36 23.86
N PRO A 82 3.73 11.11 24.11
CA PRO A 82 4.35 10.23 25.11
C PRO A 82 5.85 10.02 24.86
N GLU A 83 6.66 9.92 25.93
CA GLU A 83 8.12 9.71 25.80
C GLU A 83 8.43 8.33 25.20
N GLU A 84 7.65 7.31 25.58
CA GLU A 84 7.72 5.94 25.07
C GLU A 84 7.47 5.87 23.55
N PHE A 85 6.69 6.83 23.02
CA PHE A 85 6.50 6.99 21.58
C PHE A 85 7.68 7.71 20.93
N LYS A 86 8.18 8.81 21.52
CA LYS A 86 9.31 9.57 20.98
C LYS A 86 10.57 8.72 20.82
N ILE A 87 10.82 7.79 21.73
CA ILE A 87 11.94 6.83 21.66
C ILE A 87 11.84 5.91 20.42
N GLN A 88 10.64 5.64 19.93
CA GLN A 88 10.41 4.73 18.79
C GLN A 88 10.52 5.41 17.41
N VAL A 89 10.38 6.75 17.32
CA VAL A 89 10.49 7.46 16.04
C VAL A 89 11.89 7.34 15.41
N PRO A 90 13.02 7.49 16.15
CA PRO A 90 14.35 7.21 15.61
C PRO A 90 14.53 5.77 15.11
N LEU A 91 13.88 4.79 15.76
CA LEU A 91 13.95 3.38 15.32
C LEU A 91 13.23 3.16 13.99
N LEU A 92 12.20 3.95 13.67
CA LEU A 92 11.59 3.95 12.33
C LEU A 92 12.53 4.53 11.27
N HIS A 93 13.28 5.60 11.60
CA HIS A 93 14.28 6.20 10.71
C HIS A 93 15.47 5.26 10.46
N GLU A 94 15.80 4.40 11.42
CA GLU A 94 16.77 3.31 11.21
C GLU A 94 16.17 2.16 10.38
N MET A 95 14.95 1.70 10.68
CA MET A 95 14.33 0.54 10.03
C MET A 95 13.98 0.75 8.56
N LEU A 96 13.40 1.90 8.23
CA LEU A 96 12.73 2.11 6.94
C LEU A 96 13.70 2.16 5.74
N PRO A 97 14.86 2.83 5.80
CA PRO A 97 15.86 2.79 4.73
C PRO A 97 16.35 1.37 4.41
N LEU A 98 16.52 0.51 5.44
CA LEU A 98 16.94 -0.90 5.26
C LEU A 98 15.92 -1.71 4.44
N LEU A 99 14.66 -1.29 4.42
CA LEU A 99 13.56 -1.93 3.69
C LEU A 99 13.29 -1.29 2.32
N GLY A 100 14.17 -0.37 1.88
CA GLY A 100 14.05 0.34 0.60
C GLY A 100 13.05 1.49 0.62
N VAL A 101 12.83 2.13 1.77
CA VAL A 101 11.89 3.26 1.92
C VAL A 101 12.65 4.59 2.00
N HIS A 102 12.26 5.55 1.18
CA HIS A 102 12.78 6.92 1.22
C HIS A 102 12.13 7.71 2.36
N ILE A 103 12.94 8.33 3.22
CA ILE A 103 12.45 9.28 4.23
C ILE A 103 12.27 10.66 3.58
N MET A 104 11.13 11.30 3.84
CA MET A 104 10.86 12.70 3.49
C MET A 104 10.61 13.51 4.75
N GLU A 105 11.52 14.42 5.08
CA GLU A 105 11.39 15.34 6.21
C GLU A 105 12.02 16.68 5.80
N ARG A 106 11.41 17.79 6.20
CA ARG A 106 11.90 19.14 5.87
C ARG A 106 11.55 20.12 7.01
N PRO A 107 12.50 20.95 7.48
CA PRO A 107 12.22 21.95 8.51
C PRO A 107 11.09 22.90 8.07
N SER A 108 10.18 23.21 9.00
CA SER A 108 9.02 24.11 8.79
C SER A 108 7.98 23.67 7.75
N VAL A 109 8.03 22.43 7.26
CA VAL A 109 7.01 21.82 6.38
C VAL A 109 6.45 20.57 7.06
N GLU A 110 5.13 20.38 7.01
CA GLU A 110 4.47 19.25 7.68
C GLU A 110 4.49 18.01 6.79
N ALA A 111 4.48 16.81 7.40
CA ALA A 111 4.49 15.55 6.67
C ALA A 111 3.36 15.46 5.64
N ASP A 112 2.18 15.98 6.00
CA ASP A 112 0.99 16.02 5.15
C ASP A 112 1.16 16.92 3.91
N ASP A 113 1.92 18.03 4.01
CA ASP A 113 2.24 18.92 2.89
C ASP A 113 3.22 18.24 1.91
N LEU A 114 4.19 17.47 2.44
CA LEU A 114 5.11 16.66 1.63
C LEU A 114 4.35 15.52 0.92
N ILE A 115 3.45 14.81 1.62
CA ILE A 115 2.60 13.76 1.05
C ILE A 115 1.67 14.33 -0.02
N GLY A 116 1.02 15.46 0.23
CA GLY A 116 0.14 16.11 -0.74
C GLY A 116 0.90 16.49 -2.00
N SER A 117 2.03 17.16 -1.86
CA SER A 117 2.91 17.55 -2.97
C SER A 117 3.43 16.34 -3.76
N ALA A 118 3.84 15.27 -3.07
CA ALA A 118 4.30 14.04 -3.71
C ALA A 118 3.17 13.36 -4.49
N ALA A 119 1.97 13.26 -3.92
CA ALA A 119 0.82 12.66 -4.56
C ALA A 119 0.43 13.40 -5.86
N VAL A 120 0.48 14.73 -5.85
CA VAL A 120 0.24 15.55 -7.06
C VAL A 120 1.32 15.28 -8.12
N GLN A 121 2.59 15.32 -7.73
CA GLN A 121 3.71 15.21 -8.68
C GLN A 121 3.78 13.81 -9.31
N PHE A 122 3.66 12.74 -8.53
CA PHE A 122 3.64 11.37 -9.06
C PHE A 122 2.41 11.11 -9.94
N ALA A 123 1.20 11.52 -9.52
CA ALA A 123 0.01 11.37 -10.37
C ALA A 123 0.14 12.16 -11.69
N SER A 124 0.79 13.33 -11.69
CA SER A 124 1.03 14.13 -12.90
C SER A 124 2.00 13.46 -13.91
N ARG A 125 2.89 12.59 -13.42
CA ARG A 125 3.76 11.72 -14.23
C ARG A 125 3.02 10.51 -14.82
N GLY A 126 1.77 10.26 -14.43
CA GLY A 126 1.01 9.07 -14.78
C GLY A 126 1.29 7.85 -13.90
N ASP A 127 1.92 8.04 -12.74
CA ASP A 127 2.15 6.99 -11.75
C ASP A 127 0.87 6.74 -10.91
N GLU A 128 0.67 5.50 -10.46
CA GLU A 128 -0.42 5.13 -9.53
C GLU A 128 0.05 5.38 -8.09
N VAL A 129 -0.57 6.34 -7.40
CA VAL A 129 -0.21 6.72 -6.02
C VAL A 129 -1.18 6.10 -5.03
N LEU A 130 -0.61 5.48 -3.99
CA LEU A 130 -1.32 4.97 -2.84
C LEU A 130 -0.79 5.63 -1.57
N ILE A 131 -1.65 6.26 -0.77
CA ILE A 131 -1.27 6.94 0.46
C ILE A 131 -1.76 6.14 1.66
N LEU A 132 -0.87 5.73 2.56
CA LEU A 132 -1.19 5.08 3.83
C LEU A 132 -1.16 6.10 4.97
N THR A 133 -2.33 6.49 5.47
CA THR A 133 -2.47 7.50 6.54
C THR A 133 -3.70 7.24 7.42
N SER A 134 -3.68 7.71 8.68
CA SER A 134 -4.89 7.79 9.50
C SER A 134 -5.57 9.17 9.44
N ASP A 135 -4.93 10.18 8.85
CA ASP A 135 -5.47 11.54 8.78
C ASP A 135 -6.49 11.68 7.65
N LYS A 136 -7.63 12.30 7.99
CA LYS A 136 -8.75 12.54 7.07
C LYS A 136 -8.46 13.75 6.18
N ASP A 137 -7.57 14.65 6.59
CA ASP A 137 -7.33 15.93 5.93
C ASP A 137 -6.56 15.73 4.62
N ILE A 138 -5.76 14.65 4.53
CA ILE A 138 -5.16 14.13 3.30
C ILE A 138 -6.22 13.81 2.22
N MET A 139 -7.49 13.55 2.55
CA MET A 139 -8.51 13.24 1.54
C MET A 139 -8.71 14.35 0.50
N GLN A 140 -8.34 15.60 0.81
CA GLN A 140 -8.39 16.71 -0.14
C GLN A 140 -7.46 16.52 -1.36
N VAL A 141 -6.51 15.57 -1.32
CA VAL A 141 -5.59 15.32 -2.44
C VAL A 141 -6.09 14.24 -3.41
N LEU A 142 -7.21 13.55 -3.10
CA LEU A 142 -7.80 12.51 -3.95
C LEU A 142 -8.14 13.05 -5.35
N ARG A 143 -7.68 12.31 -6.37
CA ARG A 143 -7.82 12.62 -7.79
C ARG A 143 -7.63 11.35 -8.62
N PRO A 144 -7.91 11.33 -9.93
CA PRO A 144 -7.54 10.20 -10.79
C PRO A 144 -6.06 9.83 -10.63
N GLY A 145 -5.77 8.55 -10.39
CA GLY A 145 -4.42 8.05 -10.12
C GLY A 145 -3.98 8.10 -8.65
N VAL A 146 -4.72 8.75 -7.75
CA VAL A 146 -4.42 8.79 -6.30
C VAL A 146 -5.49 8.06 -5.50
N LYS A 147 -5.04 7.16 -4.62
CA LYS A 147 -5.87 6.41 -3.66
C LYS A 147 -5.34 6.56 -2.24
N ILE A 148 -6.22 6.45 -1.24
CA ILE A 148 -5.83 6.50 0.18
C ILE A 148 -6.26 5.20 0.88
N LEU A 149 -5.35 4.56 1.59
CA LEU A 149 -5.61 3.50 2.56
C LEU A 149 -5.68 4.08 3.97
N ARG A 150 -6.86 4.00 4.59
CA ARG A 150 -7.07 4.35 5.99
C ARG A 150 -7.12 3.08 6.83
N PRO A 151 -6.24 2.88 7.83
CA PRO A 151 -6.32 1.70 8.68
C PRO A 151 -7.65 1.66 9.45
N GLY A 152 -8.31 0.50 9.41
CA GLY A 152 -9.58 0.21 10.07
C GLY A 152 -9.40 -0.27 11.51
N LYS A 153 -10.20 -1.24 11.96
CA LYS A 153 -10.01 -1.87 13.28
C LYS A 153 -8.71 -2.69 13.29
N GLY A 154 -7.88 -2.48 14.30
CA GLY A 154 -6.56 -3.11 14.43
C GLY A 154 -5.52 -2.58 13.44
N VAL A 155 -4.56 -3.43 13.08
CA VAL A 155 -3.40 -3.12 12.21
C VAL A 155 -3.42 -3.89 10.88
N SER A 156 -4.54 -4.54 10.53
CA SER A 156 -4.63 -5.46 9.39
C SER A 156 -5.83 -5.23 8.46
N SER A 157 -6.75 -4.32 8.80
CA SER A 157 -7.84 -3.89 7.94
C SER A 157 -7.58 -2.49 7.40
N PHE A 158 -7.96 -2.23 6.14
CA PHE A 158 -7.82 -0.93 5.50
C PHE A 158 -9.12 -0.60 4.73
N GLU A 159 -9.58 0.64 4.88
CA GLU A 159 -10.62 1.24 4.04
C GLU A 159 -9.93 2.00 2.91
N GLU A 160 -10.18 1.61 1.65
CA GLU A 160 -9.59 2.25 0.47
C GLU A 160 -10.53 3.35 -0.05
N TYR A 161 -9.98 4.53 -0.32
CA TYR A 161 -10.68 5.67 -0.90
C TYR A 161 -10.10 6.01 -2.26
N ASP A 162 -11.00 6.11 -3.23
CA ASP A 162 -10.81 6.82 -4.49
C ASP A 162 -11.85 7.95 -4.58
N VAL A 163 -11.87 8.69 -5.70
CA VAL A 163 -12.83 9.79 -5.90
C VAL A 163 -14.30 9.32 -5.84
N PRO A 164 -14.72 8.23 -6.51
CA PRO A 164 -16.08 7.70 -6.37
C PRO A 164 -16.47 7.37 -4.92
N HIS A 165 -15.67 6.59 -4.18
CA HIS A 165 -16.00 6.21 -2.81
C HIS A 165 -16.02 7.43 -1.87
N PHE A 166 -15.11 8.39 -2.05
CA PHE A 166 -15.14 9.65 -1.31
C PHE A 166 -16.43 10.42 -1.58
N THR A 167 -16.81 10.62 -2.84
CA THR A 167 -18.00 11.40 -3.19
C THR A 167 -19.29 10.70 -2.79
N GLU A 168 -19.36 9.37 -2.80
CA GLU A 168 -20.48 8.61 -2.21
C GLU A 168 -20.61 8.88 -0.70
N LYS A 169 -19.49 8.88 0.03
CA LYS A 169 -19.47 9.00 1.49
C LYS A 169 -19.72 10.42 2.01
N TYR A 170 -19.11 11.42 1.37
CA TYR A 170 -19.18 12.83 1.79
C TYR A 170 -20.24 13.65 1.03
N GLY A 171 -20.65 13.18 -0.16
CA GLY A 171 -21.64 13.81 -1.04
C GLY A 171 -21.11 15.01 -1.85
N PHE A 172 -19.80 15.29 -1.80
CA PHE A 172 -19.14 16.38 -2.52
C PHE A 172 -17.79 15.91 -3.10
N PRO A 173 -17.16 16.62 -4.05
CA PRO A 173 -15.86 16.23 -4.61
C PRO A 173 -14.69 16.52 -3.64
N PRO A 174 -13.55 15.81 -3.75
CA PRO A 174 -12.39 16.00 -2.86
C PRO A 174 -11.90 17.44 -2.69
N ASP A 175 -11.93 18.25 -3.74
CA ASP A 175 -11.51 19.66 -3.69
C ASP A 175 -12.33 20.50 -2.67
N THR A 176 -13.56 20.08 -2.37
CA THR A 176 -14.45 20.71 -1.38
C THR A 176 -14.13 20.27 0.07
N MET A 177 -13.27 19.27 0.28
CA MET A 177 -12.86 18.80 1.61
C MET A 177 -12.21 19.90 2.46
N VAL A 178 -11.45 20.81 1.84
CA VAL A 178 -10.81 21.93 2.54
C VAL A 178 -11.83 22.90 3.18
N ASP A 179 -12.97 23.10 2.51
CA ASP A 179 -14.08 23.94 2.98
C ASP A 179 -14.86 23.25 4.09
N TYR A 180 -15.07 21.93 3.94
CA TYR A 180 -15.68 21.09 4.95
C TYR A 180 -14.92 21.13 6.27
N LEU A 181 -13.58 20.98 6.21
CA LEU A 181 -12.71 21.11 7.37
C LEU A 181 -12.74 22.53 7.95
N ALA A 182 -12.65 23.55 7.11
CA ALA A 182 -12.63 24.94 7.56
C ALA A 182 -13.95 25.41 8.22
N LEU A 183 -15.10 24.87 7.78
CA LEU A 183 -16.42 25.11 8.38
C LEU A 183 -16.58 24.42 9.74
N MET A 184 -16.11 23.18 9.88
CA MET A 184 -16.17 22.43 11.15
C MET A 184 -15.11 22.88 12.15
N GLY A 185 -13.98 23.38 11.66
CA GLY A 185 -12.74 23.49 12.43
C GLY A 185 -12.16 22.13 12.78
N ASP A 186 -11.10 22.15 13.57
CA ASP A 186 -10.54 20.98 14.21
C ASP A 186 -10.07 21.31 15.63
N SER A 187 -10.62 20.61 16.62
CA SER A 187 -10.27 20.81 18.02
C SER A 187 -8.93 20.19 18.41
N ILE A 188 -8.40 19.25 17.61
CA ILE A 188 -7.07 18.67 17.83
C ILE A 188 -5.99 19.69 17.45
N ASP A 189 -6.17 20.39 16.32
CA ASP A 189 -5.30 21.46 15.85
C ASP A 189 -5.66 22.86 16.35
N ASN A 190 -6.65 22.95 17.23
CA ASN A 190 -7.16 24.19 17.83
C ASN A 190 -7.73 25.20 16.80
N ILE A 191 -8.12 24.75 15.60
CA ILE A 191 -8.74 25.58 14.56
C ILE A 191 -10.24 25.79 14.90
N PRO A 192 -10.71 27.02 15.16
CA PRO A 192 -12.09 27.27 15.55
C PRO A 192 -13.04 27.23 14.35
N GLY A 193 -13.97 26.28 14.33
CA GLY A 193 -15.03 26.18 13.32
C GLY A 193 -16.21 27.12 13.54
N VAL A 194 -17.20 27.06 12.64
CA VAL A 194 -18.48 27.77 12.80
C VAL A 194 -19.31 27.06 13.89
N PRO A 195 -19.69 27.74 15.00
CA PRO A 195 -20.30 27.07 16.15
C PRO A 195 -21.55 26.25 15.83
N GLY A 196 -21.50 24.93 16.07
CA GLY A 196 -22.60 24.01 15.80
C GLY A 196 -22.81 23.67 14.32
N VAL A 197 -21.81 23.91 13.47
CA VAL A 197 -21.71 23.33 12.11
C VAL A 197 -20.79 22.10 12.20
N GLY A 198 -21.37 20.95 12.53
CA GLY A 198 -20.67 19.66 12.46
C GLY A 198 -20.86 18.99 11.09
N GLU A 199 -20.27 17.80 10.94
CA GLU A 199 -20.20 17.00 9.70
C GLU A 199 -21.46 17.07 8.83
N LYS A 200 -22.62 16.67 9.38
CA LYS A 200 -23.90 16.62 8.65
C LYS A 200 -24.36 18.00 8.13
N THR A 201 -24.09 19.06 8.89
CA THR A 201 -24.45 20.43 8.50
C THR A 201 -23.49 20.95 7.43
N ALA A 202 -22.18 20.73 7.60
CA ALA A 202 -21.16 21.12 6.63
C ALA A 202 -21.38 20.42 5.28
N SER A 203 -21.53 19.08 5.26
CA SER A 203 -21.82 18.32 4.03
C SER A 203 -23.07 18.82 3.32
N LYS A 204 -24.17 19.05 4.05
CA LYS A 204 -25.42 19.54 3.43
C LYS A 204 -25.26 20.94 2.81
N LEU A 205 -24.56 21.84 3.50
CA LEU A 205 -24.31 23.18 2.98
C LEU A 205 -23.46 23.15 1.71
N LEU A 206 -22.37 22.39 1.71
CA LEU A 206 -21.48 22.27 0.56
C LEU A 206 -22.12 21.52 -0.62
N GLN A 207 -22.99 20.55 -0.36
CA GLN A 207 -23.83 19.94 -1.40
C GLN A 207 -24.82 20.92 -2.05
N SER A 208 -25.31 21.91 -1.29
CA SER A 208 -26.30 22.88 -1.78
C SER A 208 -25.66 24.10 -2.46
N TYR A 209 -24.49 24.54 -1.97
CA TYR A 209 -23.89 25.83 -2.30
C TYR A 209 -22.42 25.74 -2.78
N GLY A 210 -21.83 24.54 -2.84
CA GLY A 210 -20.51 24.26 -3.43
C GLY A 210 -19.29 24.67 -2.59
N SER A 211 -19.30 25.87 -2.00
CA SER A 211 -18.16 26.46 -1.27
C SER A 211 -18.60 27.34 -0.10
N ILE A 212 -17.66 27.74 0.76
CA ILE A 212 -17.92 28.71 1.84
C ILE A 212 -18.44 30.04 1.26
N GLU A 213 -17.85 30.55 0.17
CA GLU A 213 -18.32 31.77 -0.49
C GLU A 213 -19.77 31.62 -0.97
N GLY A 214 -20.11 30.51 -1.63
CA GLY A 214 -21.48 30.24 -2.07
C GLY A 214 -22.48 30.18 -0.91
N ILE A 215 -22.09 29.63 0.24
CA ILE A 215 -22.90 29.62 1.48
C ILE A 215 -23.14 31.04 2.00
N LEU A 216 -22.13 31.93 1.88
CA LEU A 216 -22.22 33.32 2.34
C LEU A 216 -23.06 34.20 1.40
N GLU A 217 -22.92 34.02 0.09
CA GLU A 217 -23.76 34.68 -0.93
C GLU A 217 -25.25 34.33 -0.73
N HIS A 218 -25.55 33.07 -0.40
CA HIS A 218 -26.91 32.58 -0.17
C HIS A 218 -27.31 32.56 1.32
N ALA A 219 -26.57 33.27 2.20
CA ALA A 219 -26.83 33.25 3.64
C ALA A 219 -28.26 33.71 4.00
N GLY A 220 -28.89 34.54 3.15
CA GLY A 220 -30.28 34.98 3.27
C GLY A 220 -31.34 33.87 3.16
N GLU A 221 -31.01 32.75 2.53
CA GLU A 221 -31.91 31.60 2.36
C GLU A 221 -31.82 30.59 3.52
N LEU A 222 -30.76 30.69 4.33
CA LEU A 222 -30.52 29.80 5.45
C LEU A 222 -31.53 30.06 6.57
N LYS A 223 -31.81 29.03 7.37
CA LYS A 223 -32.59 29.20 8.61
C LYS A 223 -31.92 30.26 9.50
N LEU A 224 -32.71 31.16 10.10
CA LEU A 224 -32.25 32.32 10.89
C LEU A 224 -31.07 32.01 11.85
N ALA A 225 -31.13 30.90 12.57
CA ALA A 225 -30.07 30.48 13.51
C ALA A 225 -28.73 30.15 12.83
N LEU A 226 -28.75 29.68 11.58
CA LEU A 226 -27.56 29.37 10.78
C LEU A 226 -27.09 30.59 9.99
N GLN A 227 -28.02 31.39 9.44
CA GLN A 227 -27.73 32.69 8.84
C GLN A 227 -26.94 33.57 9.81
N LYS A 228 -27.40 33.70 11.06
CA LYS A 228 -26.70 34.46 12.11
C LYS A 228 -25.26 33.96 12.30
N LYS A 229 -25.06 32.64 12.44
CA LYS A 229 -23.73 32.03 12.61
C LYS A 229 -22.81 32.27 11.43
N MET A 230 -23.33 32.22 10.20
CA MET A 230 -22.54 32.52 9.00
C MET A 230 -22.18 34.00 8.90
N SER A 231 -23.07 34.90 9.33
CA SER A 231 -22.75 36.33 9.44
C SER A 231 -21.70 36.64 10.52
N GLU A 232 -21.67 35.87 11.63
CA GLU A 232 -20.75 36.10 12.75
C GLU A 232 -19.38 35.39 12.56
N HIS A 233 -19.36 34.23 11.91
CA HIS A 233 -18.17 33.36 11.85
C HIS A 233 -17.74 32.96 10.42
N GLY A 234 -18.50 33.34 9.39
CA GLY A 234 -18.20 32.97 8.00
C GLY A 234 -16.84 33.45 7.51
N ALA A 235 -16.46 34.69 7.85
CA ALA A 235 -15.14 35.23 7.53
C ALA A 235 -14.00 34.44 8.20
N GLN A 236 -14.22 33.94 9.43
CA GLN A 236 -13.26 33.06 10.10
C GLN A 236 -13.15 31.71 9.38
N ALA A 237 -14.25 31.12 8.92
CA ALA A 237 -14.22 29.89 8.13
C ALA A 237 -13.46 30.07 6.80
N VAL A 238 -13.64 31.21 6.11
CA VAL A 238 -12.83 31.53 4.92
C VAL A 238 -11.34 31.67 5.26
N ALA A 239 -11.00 32.28 6.41
CA ALA A 239 -9.61 32.37 6.88
C ALA A 239 -9.01 30.99 7.23
N ASN A 240 -9.78 30.12 7.90
CA ASN A 240 -9.38 28.76 8.28
C ASN A 240 -8.98 27.90 7.07
N ARG A 241 -9.53 28.17 5.87
CA ARG A 241 -9.13 27.49 4.62
C ARG A 241 -7.62 27.56 4.38
N LYS A 242 -6.92 28.61 4.84
CA LYS A 242 -5.46 28.72 4.73
C LYS A 242 -4.70 27.82 5.70
N LEU A 243 -5.32 27.41 6.80
CA LEU A 243 -4.77 26.47 7.78
C LEU A 243 -5.08 25.03 7.38
N THR A 244 -6.31 24.73 6.94
CA THR A 244 -6.76 23.36 6.58
C THR A 244 -6.33 22.92 5.18
N ARG A 245 -5.91 23.84 4.31
CA ARG A 245 -5.38 23.50 2.98
C ARG A 245 -3.98 22.91 3.12
N LEU A 246 -3.79 21.73 2.52
CA LEU A 246 -2.47 21.16 2.30
C LEU A 246 -1.79 21.84 1.12
N LYS A 247 -0.48 22.05 1.23
CA LYS A 247 0.36 22.36 0.08
C LYS A 247 0.44 21.16 -0.85
N CYS A 248 0.61 21.44 -2.13
CA CYS A 248 0.63 20.43 -3.20
C CYS A 248 1.72 20.72 -4.25
N ASP A 249 2.64 21.61 -3.88
CA ASP A 249 3.55 22.36 -4.73
C ASP A 249 4.94 22.56 -4.08
N GLU A 250 5.22 21.88 -2.96
CA GLU A 250 6.58 21.81 -2.40
C GLU A 250 7.53 21.15 -3.41
N ASP A 251 8.74 21.71 -3.58
CA ASP A 251 9.80 21.05 -4.36
C ASP A 251 10.19 19.73 -3.66
N LEU A 252 10.34 18.64 -4.41
CA LEU A 252 10.71 17.31 -3.90
C LEU A 252 11.97 16.73 -4.57
N SER A 253 12.72 17.56 -5.30
CA SER A 253 13.93 17.17 -6.04
C SER A 253 15.00 16.47 -5.17
N GLU A 254 15.10 16.83 -3.89
CA GLU A 254 16.04 16.23 -2.92
C GLU A 254 15.67 14.79 -2.50
N PHE A 255 14.40 14.40 -2.65
CA PHE A 255 13.85 13.10 -2.24
C PHE A 255 13.71 12.10 -3.39
N ILE A 256 13.21 12.55 -4.56
CA ILE A 256 12.75 11.67 -5.67
C ILE A 256 13.91 11.18 -6.58
N SER A 257 15.17 11.49 -6.25
CA SER A 257 16.34 11.31 -7.12
C SER A 257 17.29 10.16 -6.76
N LYS A 258 17.01 9.41 -5.69
CA LYS A 258 17.90 8.34 -5.18
C LYS A 258 17.22 6.98 -5.38
N GLU A 259 17.99 5.95 -5.74
CA GLU A 259 17.52 4.56 -5.64
C GLU A 259 17.68 4.08 -4.19
N ALA A 260 16.67 3.41 -3.62
CA ALA A 260 16.80 2.76 -2.32
C ALA A 260 17.19 1.28 -2.48
N ALA A 261 18.35 0.91 -1.93
CA ALA A 261 18.74 -0.49 -1.81
C ALA A 261 18.09 -1.11 -0.57
N VAL A 262 17.64 -2.36 -0.69
CA VAL A 262 17.14 -3.15 0.45
C VAL A 262 18.32 -3.90 1.08
N ASP A 263 18.54 -3.71 2.38
CA ASP A 263 19.54 -4.43 3.17
C ASP A 263 18.85 -5.36 4.17
N LEU A 264 18.63 -6.61 3.72
CA LEU A 264 18.00 -7.64 4.55
C LEU A 264 18.91 -8.16 5.67
N GLU A 265 20.24 -8.02 5.56
CA GLU A 265 21.17 -8.47 6.61
C GLU A 265 21.14 -7.48 7.78
N ALA A 266 21.30 -6.19 7.50
CA ALA A 266 21.17 -5.14 8.50
C ALA A 266 19.76 -5.08 9.09
N PHE A 267 18.71 -5.28 8.28
CA PHE A 267 17.34 -5.40 8.81
C PHE A 267 17.16 -6.62 9.73
N GLY A 268 17.79 -7.76 9.41
CA GLY A 268 17.83 -8.94 10.27
C GLY A 268 18.51 -8.65 11.61
N ALA A 269 19.64 -7.93 11.59
CA ALA A 269 20.36 -7.50 12.80
C ALA A 269 19.54 -6.50 13.64
N PHE A 270 18.89 -5.52 13.01
CA PHE A 270 17.96 -4.59 13.64
C PHE A 270 16.82 -5.33 14.37
N CYS A 271 16.18 -6.27 13.67
CA CYS A 271 15.11 -7.09 14.23
C CYS A 271 15.60 -8.01 15.36
N ALA A 272 16.83 -8.53 15.29
CA ALA A 272 17.41 -9.33 16.36
C ALA A 272 17.64 -8.49 17.63
N ARG A 273 18.19 -7.26 17.49
CA ARG A 273 18.41 -6.31 18.59
C ARG A 273 17.13 -5.95 19.32
N LEU A 274 16.05 -5.66 18.58
CA LEU A 274 14.77 -5.23 19.15
C LEU A 274 13.79 -6.39 19.46
N GLY A 275 14.22 -7.65 19.30
CA GLY A 275 13.38 -8.83 19.56
C GLY A 275 12.27 -9.10 18.53
N MET A 276 12.25 -8.39 17.41
CA MET A 276 11.21 -8.43 16.36
C MET A 276 11.33 -9.65 15.43
N LYS A 277 11.45 -10.87 15.99
CA LYS A 277 11.73 -12.11 15.23
C LYS A 277 10.77 -12.36 14.06
N LYS A 278 9.46 -12.15 14.28
CA LYS A 278 8.42 -12.30 13.24
C LYS A 278 8.56 -11.32 12.07
N ALA A 279 9.17 -10.14 12.31
CA ALA A 279 9.41 -9.16 11.26
C ALA A 279 10.58 -9.57 10.36
N ALA A 280 11.66 -10.12 10.92
CA ALA A 280 12.74 -10.72 10.14
C ALA A 280 12.24 -11.92 9.30
N GLU A 281 11.43 -12.80 9.90
CA GLU A 281 10.82 -13.95 9.21
C GLU A 281 9.97 -13.52 8.00
N SER A 282 9.16 -12.46 8.10
CA SER A 282 8.26 -12.03 7.02
C SER A 282 8.96 -11.41 5.80
N PHE A 283 10.24 -11.06 5.91
CA PHE A 283 11.08 -10.56 4.82
C PHE A 283 12.17 -11.56 4.38
N GLY A 284 12.18 -12.78 4.92
CA GLY A 284 13.22 -13.78 4.64
C GLY A 284 14.59 -13.46 5.28
N ALA A 285 14.65 -12.45 6.17
CA ALA A 285 15.86 -12.05 6.90
C ALA A 285 16.15 -12.91 8.14
N ALA A 286 15.34 -13.93 8.40
CA ALA A 286 15.65 -14.94 9.41
C ALA A 286 16.82 -15.81 8.93
N ALA A 287 18.02 -15.54 9.46
CA ALA A 287 19.23 -16.28 9.12
C ALA A 287 18.98 -17.78 9.13
N GLU A 288 19.29 -18.45 8.01
CA GLU A 288 19.33 -19.91 7.97
C GLU A 288 20.24 -20.38 9.11
N LYS A 289 19.66 -21.12 10.05
CA LYS A 289 20.46 -21.91 10.98
C LYS A 289 21.19 -22.96 10.14
N LYS A 290 22.42 -22.64 9.72
CA LYS A 290 23.41 -23.64 9.31
C LYS A 290 23.49 -24.64 10.46
N LYS A 291 22.79 -25.76 10.32
CA LYS A 291 23.03 -26.95 11.14
C LYS A 291 24.44 -27.37 10.80
N SER A 292 25.40 -26.99 11.64
CA SER A 292 26.69 -27.70 11.69
C SER A 292 26.36 -29.19 11.78
N PRO A 293 26.94 -30.05 10.91
CA PRO A 293 26.70 -31.48 11.02
C PRO A 293 27.18 -31.92 12.41
N ALA A 294 26.28 -32.50 13.20
CA ALA A 294 26.63 -33.06 14.48
C ALA A 294 27.69 -34.15 14.25
N GLY A 295 28.80 -34.08 14.98
CA GLY A 295 29.89 -35.05 14.84
C GLY A 295 29.39 -36.46 15.16
N ASN A 296 29.72 -37.42 14.30
CA ASN A 296 29.46 -38.84 14.57
C ASN A 296 30.24 -39.28 15.82
N PRO A 297 29.62 -40.04 16.76
CA PRO A 297 30.37 -40.81 17.74
C PRO A 297 31.15 -41.95 17.05
N PRO A 298 32.20 -42.49 17.69
CA PRO A 298 33.16 -43.39 17.04
C PRO A 298 32.58 -44.78 16.72
N ALA A 299 33.22 -45.43 15.73
CA ALA A 299 32.76 -46.68 15.13
C ALA A 299 32.92 -47.91 16.03
N GLU A 300 31.96 -48.84 15.94
CA GLU A 300 32.07 -50.21 16.44
C GLU A 300 32.17 -51.21 15.26
N ALA A 301 32.83 -52.34 15.48
CA ALA A 301 33.46 -53.12 14.42
C ALA A 301 32.52 -54.04 13.62
N ALA A 302 32.95 -54.34 12.38
CA ALA A 302 32.17 -55.04 11.36
C ALA A 302 31.92 -56.54 11.61
N ARG A 303 30.85 -57.04 10.98
CA ARG A 303 30.73 -58.45 10.52
C ARG A 303 30.24 -58.45 9.07
N PRO A 304 30.81 -59.28 8.16
CA PRO A 304 30.45 -59.27 6.75
C PRO A 304 29.23 -60.16 6.44
N SER A 305 28.46 -59.77 5.43
CA SER A 305 27.46 -60.63 4.76
C SER A 305 27.94 -60.97 3.33
N PRO A 306 27.64 -62.17 2.79
CA PRO A 306 28.26 -62.67 1.55
C PRO A 306 27.58 -62.22 0.25
N VAL A 307 28.29 -62.47 -0.86
CA VAL A 307 28.06 -62.10 -2.28
C VAL A 307 28.38 -63.36 -3.13
N SER A 308 27.77 -63.70 -4.27
CA SER A 308 26.87 -63.01 -5.23
C SER A 308 25.67 -63.92 -5.63
N THR A 309 24.80 -63.61 -6.60
CA THR A 309 25.00 -63.78 -8.07
C THR A 309 23.75 -63.31 -8.85
N GLY A 310 23.92 -62.88 -10.11
CA GLY A 310 22.82 -62.78 -11.09
C GLY A 310 22.84 -61.54 -11.99
N ASP A 311 23.50 -61.64 -13.14
CA ASP A 311 23.39 -60.71 -14.28
C ASP A 311 21.97 -60.79 -14.92
N ASP A 312 21.41 -59.82 -15.65
CA ASP A 312 21.95 -59.27 -16.91
C ASP A 312 21.16 -58.02 -17.42
N PHE A 313 21.60 -57.45 -18.56
CA PHE A 313 21.31 -56.10 -19.11
C PHE A 313 19.87 -55.55 -19.20
N GLY A 314 19.79 -54.23 -18.98
CA GLY A 314 18.77 -53.31 -19.52
C GLY A 314 19.13 -51.84 -19.26
N GLU A 315 19.52 -51.07 -20.29
CA GLU A 315 19.95 -49.67 -20.13
C GLU A 315 18.83 -48.77 -19.59
N ALA A 316 19.05 -48.18 -18.41
CA ALA A 316 18.20 -47.13 -17.86
C ALA A 316 18.86 -45.75 -18.08
N VAL A 317 18.23 -44.93 -18.92
CA VAL A 317 18.55 -43.50 -19.03
C VAL A 317 18.40 -42.85 -17.65
N PRO A 318 19.38 -42.06 -17.15
CA PRO A 318 19.26 -41.43 -15.85
C PRO A 318 18.05 -40.47 -15.81
N PRO A 319 17.29 -40.40 -14.71
CA PRO A 319 16.18 -39.47 -14.59
C PRO A 319 16.69 -38.04 -14.76
N ALA A 320 16.01 -37.26 -15.60
CA ALA A 320 16.37 -35.88 -15.86
C ALA A 320 16.46 -35.09 -14.54
N ALA A 321 17.54 -34.33 -14.37
CA ALA A 321 17.77 -33.53 -13.17
C ALA A 321 16.57 -32.61 -12.90
N ALA A 322 16.03 -32.69 -11.68
CA ALA A 322 14.91 -31.85 -11.27
C ALA A 322 15.32 -30.38 -11.31
N ILE A 323 14.72 -29.61 -12.21
CA ILE A 323 14.90 -28.16 -12.28
C ILE A 323 14.16 -27.54 -11.09
N PRO A 324 14.80 -26.68 -10.27
CA PRO A 324 14.13 -25.98 -9.17
C PRO A 324 12.93 -25.16 -9.66
N LEU A 325 11.83 -25.22 -8.92
CA LEU A 325 10.52 -24.62 -9.27
C LEU A 325 10.64 -23.10 -9.51
N ASP A 326 11.55 -22.47 -8.79
CA ASP A 326 11.96 -21.07 -8.84
C ASP A 326 12.52 -20.65 -10.21
N THR A 327 13.07 -21.57 -11.01
CA THR A 327 13.53 -21.28 -12.38
C THR A 327 12.35 -21.11 -13.36
N ILE A 328 11.20 -21.73 -13.08
CA ILE A 328 10.01 -21.70 -13.95
C ILE A 328 9.25 -20.37 -13.83
N LEU A 329 9.38 -19.66 -12.70
CA LEU A 329 8.59 -18.46 -12.40
C LEU A 329 9.11 -17.16 -13.05
N CYS A 330 10.27 -17.18 -13.71
CA CYS A 330 10.85 -16.00 -14.36
C CYS A 330 10.60 -15.90 -15.88
N ALA A 331 9.86 -16.85 -16.48
CA ALA A 331 9.46 -16.78 -17.89
C ALA A 331 8.10 -16.05 -18.08
N PRO A 332 7.90 -15.28 -19.16
CA PRO A 332 6.66 -14.54 -19.38
C PRO A 332 5.47 -15.45 -19.72
N ARG A 333 4.73 -15.86 -18.69
CA ARG A 333 3.35 -16.41 -18.69
C ARG A 333 2.90 -17.18 -19.95
N ILE A 334 2.99 -18.52 -19.90
CA ILE A 334 1.87 -19.39 -20.30
C ILE A 334 1.82 -20.59 -19.34
N ALA A 335 0.67 -20.81 -18.70
CA ALA A 335 0.24 -22.11 -18.23
C ALA A 335 -1.18 -22.32 -18.75
N LEU A 336 -1.40 -23.40 -19.49
CA LEU A 336 -2.73 -23.85 -19.93
C LEU A 336 -3.03 -25.11 -19.14
N ASP A 337 -4.05 -25.02 -18.29
CA ASP A 337 -4.61 -26.20 -17.64
C ASP A 337 -5.81 -26.70 -18.46
N LEU A 338 -5.86 -28.00 -18.68
CA LEU A 338 -6.88 -28.69 -19.48
C LEU A 338 -7.17 -30.06 -18.83
N GLU A 339 -7.87 -30.05 -17.71
CA GLU A 339 -8.63 -31.21 -17.26
C GLU A 339 -9.77 -31.47 -18.29
N GLU A 340 -10.15 -32.70 -18.63
CA GLU A 340 -10.00 -33.96 -17.89
C GLU A 340 -9.34 -35.08 -18.74
N SER A 341 -8.20 -35.60 -18.30
CA SER A 341 -7.87 -37.06 -18.24
C SER A 341 -6.38 -37.24 -17.90
N GLY A 342 -6.10 -38.18 -16.99
CA GLY A 342 -4.85 -38.25 -16.22
C GLY A 342 -3.51 -38.22 -16.97
N ALA A 343 -2.56 -37.58 -16.31
CA ALA A 343 -1.12 -37.40 -16.61
C ALA A 343 -0.75 -36.22 -17.55
N PRO A 344 0.18 -35.32 -17.11
CA PRO A 344 0.63 -34.20 -17.93
C PRO A 344 1.49 -34.69 -19.10
N VAL A 345 1.12 -34.30 -20.32
CA VAL A 345 1.91 -34.59 -21.53
C VAL A 345 2.92 -33.46 -21.77
N PRO A 346 4.24 -33.72 -21.75
CA PRO A 346 5.22 -32.68 -22.04
C PRO A 346 5.13 -32.25 -23.51
N TYR A 347 4.99 -30.95 -23.75
CA TYR A 347 5.04 -30.35 -25.09
C TYR A 347 6.11 -29.26 -25.15
N THR A 348 6.85 -29.21 -26.25
CA THR A 348 7.91 -28.21 -26.47
C THR A 348 7.38 -27.11 -27.38
N ILE A 349 7.34 -25.88 -26.88
CA ILE A 349 7.02 -24.70 -27.70
C ILE A 349 8.23 -24.40 -28.59
N LYS A 350 8.04 -24.40 -29.91
CA LYS A 350 9.08 -23.93 -30.85
C LYS A 350 9.26 -22.43 -30.72
N GLU A 351 10.50 -21.97 -30.69
CA GLU A 351 10.92 -20.58 -30.42
C GLU A 351 10.26 -19.56 -31.38
N GLU A 352 10.07 -19.92 -32.64
CA GLU A 352 9.33 -19.19 -33.67
C GLU A 352 7.90 -18.78 -33.23
N THR A 353 7.27 -19.59 -32.39
CA THR A 353 5.89 -19.36 -31.91
C THR A 353 5.81 -18.16 -30.97
N LEU A 354 6.84 -17.94 -30.14
CA LEU A 354 6.89 -16.90 -29.11
C LEU A 354 6.99 -15.48 -29.71
N GLN A 355 7.57 -15.34 -30.91
CA GLN A 355 7.67 -14.05 -31.59
C GLN A 355 6.36 -13.64 -32.30
N SER A 356 5.49 -14.62 -32.62
CA SER A 356 4.19 -14.34 -33.22
C SER A 356 3.15 -14.05 -32.13
N ARG A 357 2.35 -12.98 -32.26
CA ARG A 357 1.23 -12.67 -31.34
C ARG A 357 0.01 -13.59 -31.54
N ARG A 358 0.25 -14.90 -31.69
CA ARG A 358 -0.76 -15.94 -31.94
C ARG A 358 -0.54 -17.06 -30.92
N VAL A 359 -1.62 -17.54 -30.33
CA VAL A 359 -1.59 -18.73 -29.46
C VAL A 359 -2.10 -19.92 -30.28
N ILE A 360 -1.37 -21.04 -30.21
CA ILE A 360 -1.85 -22.32 -30.73
C ILE A 360 -2.63 -22.99 -29.61
N LEU A 361 -3.94 -23.18 -29.81
CA LEU A 361 -4.76 -24.05 -28.97
C LEU A 361 -4.99 -25.34 -29.75
N ALA A 362 -4.32 -26.41 -29.33
CA ALA A 362 -4.59 -27.77 -29.79
C ALA A 362 -5.52 -28.44 -28.77
N ALA A 363 -6.78 -28.65 -29.12
CA ALA A 363 -7.67 -29.49 -28.33
C ALA A 363 -7.36 -30.97 -28.62
N PRO A 364 -7.26 -31.84 -27.60
CA PRO A 364 -7.18 -33.28 -27.83
C PRO A 364 -8.53 -33.76 -28.37
N THR A 365 -8.56 -34.20 -29.61
CA THR A 365 -9.64 -35.04 -30.13
C THR A 365 -9.07 -36.39 -30.47
N ALA A 366 -9.55 -37.44 -29.80
CA ALA A 366 -9.39 -38.80 -30.30
C ALA A 366 -9.92 -38.83 -31.74
N ALA A 367 -9.10 -39.35 -32.67
CA ALA A 367 -9.27 -39.32 -34.12
C ALA A 367 -9.20 -37.93 -34.81
N GLY A 368 -7.98 -37.55 -35.25
CA GLY A 368 -7.77 -36.84 -36.53
C GLY A 368 -8.04 -35.33 -36.61
N GLY A 369 -8.21 -34.61 -35.50
CA GLY A 369 -8.44 -33.16 -35.50
C GLY A 369 -7.25 -32.32 -35.99
N ARG A 370 -7.51 -31.30 -36.83
CA ARG A 370 -6.50 -30.31 -37.26
C ARG A 370 -6.43 -29.13 -36.29
N ALA A 371 -5.22 -28.78 -35.86
CA ALA A 371 -4.95 -27.59 -35.06
C ALA A 371 -5.38 -26.28 -35.78
N ARG A 372 -5.78 -25.27 -35.01
CA ARG A 372 -6.18 -23.95 -35.53
C ARG A 372 -5.44 -22.82 -34.81
N TRP A 373 -5.15 -21.76 -35.56
CA TRP A 373 -4.49 -20.56 -35.06
C TRP A 373 -5.52 -19.52 -34.61
N LEU A 374 -5.36 -18.97 -33.40
CA LEU A 374 -6.17 -17.88 -32.89
C LEU A 374 -5.33 -16.61 -32.66
N ASN A 375 -5.94 -15.46 -32.91
CA ASN A 375 -5.29 -14.15 -32.93
C ASN A 375 -5.71 -13.37 -31.67
N TRP A 376 -4.74 -12.79 -30.95
CA TRP A 376 -4.88 -12.35 -29.55
C TRP A 376 -6.13 -11.49 -29.25
N ARG A 377 -6.51 -10.60 -30.18
CA ARG A 377 -7.69 -9.72 -30.04
C ARG A 377 -9.03 -10.45 -29.88
N ARG A 378 -9.14 -11.74 -30.20
CA ARG A 378 -10.37 -12.54 -30.01
C ARG A 378 -10.43 -13.32 -28.69
N VAL A 379 -9.35 -13.39 -27.93
CA VAL A 379 -9.32 -14.19 -26.68
C VAL A 379 -10.13 -13.51 -25.57
N TRP A 380 -10.20 -12.18 -25.57
CA TRP A 380 -10.91 -11.39 -24.56
C TRP A 380 -12.45 -11.44 -24.62
N THR A 381 -13.05 -11.93 -25.71
CA THR A 381 -14.52 -11.84 -25.91
C THR A 381 -15.30 -13.10 -25.53
N ASN A 382 -14.65 -14.16 -25.04
CA ASN A 382 -15.30 -15.44 -24.73
C ASN A 382 -15.08 -15.85 -23.26
N CYS A 383 -15.92 -15.34 -22.36
CA CYS A 383 -16.14 -16.01 -21.07
C CYS A 383 -16.84 -17.35 -21.31
N TRP A 384 -16.25 -18.45 -20.83
CA TRP A 384 -16.89 -19.75 -20.82
C TRP A 384 -17.71 -19.91 -19.54
N THR A 385 -19.03 -19.93 -19.67
CA THR A 385 -19.93 -20.38 -18.60
C THR A 385 -20.03 -21.90 -18.62
N THR A 386 -19.63 -22.56 -17.54
CA THR A 386 -19.85 -23.99 -17.32
C THR A 386 -21.34 -24.26 -17.09
N GLY A 387 -22.02 -24.83 -18.08
CA GLY A 387 -23.45 -25.15 -18.00
C GLY A 387 -24.01 -25.78 -19.27
N SER A 388 -24.63 -26.92 -19.13
CA SER A 388 -25.20 -27.83 -20.12
C SER A 388 -25.91 -27.21 -21.33
N SER A 389 -25.68 -27.81 -22.50
CA SER A 389 -26.61 -27.96 -23.64
C SER A 389 -27.28 -26.71 -24.27
N VAL A 390 -26.73 -26.35 -25.44
CA VAL A 390 -27.45 -25.95 -26.67
C VAL A 390 -28.10 -24.55 -26.77
N SER A 391 -27.58 -23.81 -27.77
CA SER A 391 -28.22 -22.79 -28.63
C SER A 391 -28.04 -21.28 -28.37
N THR A 392 -27.54 -20.63 -29.44
CA THR A 392 -27.66 -19.21 -29.83
C THR A 392 -26.78 -18.16 -29.12
N PRO A 393 -25.94 -17.39 -29.85
CA PRO A 393 -25.08 -16.37 -29.25
C PRO A 393 -25.81 -15.05 -29.03
N ARG A 394 -25.80 -14.53 -27.80
CA ARG A 394 -26.10 -13.11 -27.51
C ARG A 394 -24.80 -12.32 -27.43
N ARG A 395 -24.78 -11.11 -28.01
CA ARG A 395 -23.68 -10.16 -27.84
C ARG A 395 -23.67 -9.66 -26.39
N CYS A 396 -22.55 -9.82 -25.67
CA CYS A 396 -22.20 -8.94 -24.57
C CYS A 396 -21.23 -7.88 -25.10
N VAL A 397 -21.46 -6.63 -24.72
CA VAL A 397 -20.60 -5.49 -25.02
C VAL A 397 -19.85 -5.13 -23.75
N THR A 398 -18.52 -5.23 -23.82
CA THR A 398 -17.49 -4.29 -23.34
C THR A 398 -16.15 -4.93 -23.64
#